data_AF-A0AAW1TVH7-F1
#
_entry.id   AF-A0AAW1TVH7-F1
#
_cell.length_a   1.000
_cell.length_b   1.000
_cell.length_c   1.000
_cell.angle_alpha   90.00
_cell.angle_beta   90.00
_cell.angle_gamma   90.00
#
_symmetry.space_group_name_H-M   'P 1'
#
loop_
_entity.id
_entity.type
_entity.pdbx_description
1 polymer ?
#
loop_
_entity_poly.entity_id
_entity_poly.type
_entity_poly.pdbx_seq_one_letter_code
_entity_poly.pdbx_strand_id
1 'polypeptide(L)'
;MITNICKPRTNVTDEDLARMKSGNFDGLPREAQCFLNCVLVSNKWQNKDNTFNEAASLAATKMLPEKYHTEAKEVISICKDSAKSLDDKCVSATEISKCFFDNSDQIRKFVS
;
A
#
# COMPACT_ATOMS: atom_id res chain seq x y z
N MET A 1 -3.16 -1.97 -14.03
CA MET A 1 -3.76 -0.67 -14.42
C MET A 1 -3.15 0.49 -13.62
N ILE A 2 -3.18 0.45 -12.28
CA ILE A 2 -2.62 1.53 -11.44
C ILE A 2 -1.09 1.64 -11.54
N THR A 3 -0.36 0.52 -11.63
CA THR A 3 1.10 0.54 -11.84
C THR A 3 1.50 1.34 -13.07
N ASN A 4 0.75 1.23 -14.18
CA ASN A 4 1.02 1.97 -15.43
C ASN A 4 0.76 3.48 -15.28
N ILE A 5 -0.05 3.89 -14.32
CA ILE A 5 -0.35 5.30 -14.02
C ILE A 5 0.72 5.87 -13.09
N CYS A 6 1.09 5.11 -12.06
CA CYS A 6 1.98 5.60 -11.00
C CYS A 6 3.46 5.55 -11.40
N LYS A 7 3.90 4.54 -12.17
CA LYS A 7 5.28 4.46 -12.66
C LYS A 7 5.79 5.75 -13.33
N PRO A 8 5.14 6.28 -14.38
CA PRO A 8 5.62 7.48 -15.07
C PRO A 8 5.48 8.75 -14.22
N ARG A 9 4.65 8.75 -13.17
CA ARG A 9 4.47 9.92 -12.29
C ARG A 9 5.56 10.05 -11.24
N THR A 10 6.18 8.93 -10.86
CA THR A 10 7.16 8.90 -9.78
C THR A 10 8.55 8.53 -10.24
N ASN A 11 8.71 8.10 -11.50
CA ASN A 11 9.96 7.59 -12.05
C ASN A 11 10.55 6.41 -11.26
N VAL A 12 9.69 5.62 -10.59
CA VAL A 12 10.13 4.40 -9.89
C VAL A 12 10.69 3.40 -10.89
N THR A 13 11.79 2.75 -10.52
CA THR A 13 12.45 1.76 -11.37
C THR A 13 11.81 0.37 -11.20
N ASP A 14 12.05 -0.52 -12.17
CA ASP A 14 11.62 -1.92 -12.04
C ASP A 14 12.36 -2.66 -10.91
N GLU A 15 13.60 -2.25 -10.61
CA GLU A 15 14.38 -2.78 -9.49
C GLU A 15 13.74 -2.43 -8.15
N ASP A 16 13.31 -1.18 -7.97
CA ASP A 16 12.57 -0.75 -6.78
C ASP A 16 11.27 -1.52 -6.60
N LEU A 17 10.53 -1.76 -7.70
CA LEU A 17 9.32 -2.56 -7.66
C LEU A 17 9.62 -4.01 -7.27
N ALA A 18 10.66 -4.62 -7.83
CA ALA A 18 11.08 -5.97 -7.47
C ALA A 18 11.47 -6.05 -5.98
N ARG A 19 12.13 -5.02 -5.46
CA ARG A 19 12.50 -4.90 -4.05
C ARG A 19 11.28 -4.84 -3.12
N MET A 20 10.24 -4.08 -3.50
CA MET A 20 8.98 -4.06 -2.73
C MET A 20 8.25 -5.41 -2.79
N LYS A 21 8.28 -6.10 -3.93
CA LYS A 21 7.67 -7.43 -4.07
C LYS A 21 8.33 -8.49 -3.20
N SER A 22 9.64 -8.37 -2.95
CA SER A 22 10.35 -9.26 -2.04
C SER A 22 10.20 -8.88 -0.56
N GLY A 23 9.43 -7.83 -0.25
CA GLY A 23 9.19 -7.39 1.13
C GLY A 23 10.26 -6.47 1.69
N ASN A 24 11.21 -6.01 0.88
CA ASN A 24 12.27 -5.12 1.32
C ASN A 24 11.83 -3.65 1.17
N PHE A 25 11.24 -3.11 2.23
CA PHE A 25 10.78 -1.72 2.30
C PHE A 25 11.79 -0.75 2.94
N ASP A 26 12.89 -1.26 3.49
CA ASP A 26 13.79 -0.48 4.34
C ASP A 26 14.74 0.36 3.47
N GLY A 27 14.75 1.69 3.60
CA GLY A 27 15.61 2.53 2.76
C GLY A 27 15.25 2.46 1.27
N LEU A 28 13.96 2.35 0.96
CA LEU A 28 13.46 2.59 -0.39
C LEU A 28 13.77 4.03 -0.83
N PRO A 29 14.16 4.26 -2.10
CA PRO A 29 14.33 5.60 -2.63
C PRO A 29 13.00 6.36 -2.64
N ARG A 30 13.08 7.69 -2.72
CA ARG A 30 11.93 8.59 -2.62
C ARG A 30 10.86 8.27 -3.67
N GLU A 31 11.30 7.96 -4.88
CA GLU A 31 10.50 7.61 -6.05
C GLU A 31 9.64 6.36 -5.79
N ALA A 32 10.21 5.36 -5.11
CA ALA A 32 9.52 4.13 -4.73
C ALA A 32 8.52 4.35 -3.59
N GLN A 33 8.89 5.13 -2.58
CA GLN A 33 7.96 5.52 -1.51
C GLN A 33 6.77 6.29 -2.08
N CYS A 34 7.02 7.25 -2.97
CA CYS A 34 5.96 8.05 -3.59
C CYS A 34 5.15 7.25 -4.62
N PHE A 35 5.71 6.18 -5.19
CA PHE A 35 4.92 5.23 -5.98
C PHE A 35 3.83 4.58 -5.11
N LEU A 36 4.16 4.13 -3.89
CA LEU A 36 3.17 3.57 -2.95
C LEU A 36 2.10 4.62 -2.60
N ASN A 37 2.49 5.87 -2.35
CA ASN A 37 1.52 6.96 -2.14
C ASN A 37 0.58 7.15 -3.33
N CYS A 38 1.12 7.15 -4.55
CA CYS A 38 0.29 7.24 -5.76
C CYS A 38 -0.73 6.10 -5.84
N VAL A 39 -0.32 4.87 -5.51
CA VAL A 39 -1.21 3.69 -5.49
C VAL A 39 -2.32 3.86 -4.43
N LEU A 40 -1.96 4.22 -3.20
CA LEU A 40 -2.94 4.36 -2.11
C LEU A 40 -3.92 5.50 -2.37
N VAL A 41 -3.45 6.67 -2.80
CA VAL A 41 -4.30 7.82 -3.09
C VAL A 41 -5.21 7.55 -4.30
N SER A 42 -4.73 6.83 -5.32
CA SER A 42 -5.57 6.43 -6.47
C SER A 42 -6.74 5.54 -6.06
N ASN A 43 -6.57 4.73 -5.01
CA ASN A 43 -7.63 3.91 -4.42
C ASN A 43 -8.38 4.60 -3.28
N LYS A 44 -8.00 5.84 -2.91
CA LYS A 44 -8.50 6.59 -1.76
C LYS A 44 -8.23 5.89 -0.42
N TRP A 45 -7.17 5.09 -0.33
CA TRP A 45 -6.77 4.36 0.88
C TRP A 45 -5.83 5.16 1.79
N GLN A 46 -5.38 6.34 1.34
CA GLN A 46 -4.66 7.29 2.18
C GLN A 46 -5.40 8.63 2.15
N ASN A 47 -5.64 9.18 3.34
CA ASN A 47 -6.32 10.45 3.55
C ASN A 47 -5.40 11.64 3.23
N LYS A 48 -5.99 12.83 3.20
CA LYS A 48 -5.26 14.09 2.95
C LYS A 48 -4.31 14.47 4.09
N ASP A 49 -4.60 14.02 5.31
CA ASP A 49 -3.73 14.13 6.49
C ASP A 49 -2.71 12.99 6.58
N ASN A 50 -2.55 12.24 5.49
CA ASN A 50 -1.67 11.09 5.33
C ASN A 50 -2.05 9.86 6.17
N THR A 51 -3.12 9.89 6.96
CA THR A 51 -3.58 8.70 7.69
C THR A 51 -4.15 7.65 6.73
N PHE A 52 -4.20 6.39 7.18
CA PHE A 52 -4.85 5.33 6.42
C PHE A 52 -6.37 5.48 6.43
N ASN A 53 -7.01 5.28 5.27
CA ASN A 53 -8.46 5.35 5.13
C ASN A 53 -9.10 3.97 5.25
N GLU A 54 -9.32 3.54 6.49
CA GLU A 54 -9.94 2.25 6.81
C GLU A 54 -11.29 2.06 6.11
N ALA A 55 -12.17 3.07 6.13
CA ALA A 55 -13.50 2.98 5.56
C ALA A 55 -13.47 2.73 4.03
N ALA A 56 -12.59 3.43 3.31
CA ALA A 56 -12.42 3.23 1.88
C ALA A 56 -11.83 1.86 1.56
N SER A 57 -10.88 1.37 2.35
CA SER A 57 -10.29 0.04 2.17
C SER A 57 -11.30 -1.08 2.50
N LEU A 58 -12.11 -0.94 3.56
CA LEU A 58 -13.20 -1.87 3.88
C LEU A 58 -14.25 -1.91 2.77
N ALA A 59 -14.58 -0.78 2.16
CA ALA A 59 -15.49 -0.75 1.01
C ALA A 59 -14.92 -1.52 -0.18
N ALA A 60 -13.61 -1.43 -0.42
CA ALA A 60 -12.93 -2.12 -1.51
C ALA A 60 -12.90 -3.66 -1.34
N THR A 61 -13.04 -4.20 -0.12
CA THR A 61 -13.08 -5.66 0.08
C THR A 61 -14.25 -6.32 -0.64
N LYS A 62 -15.35 -5.59 -0.88
CA LYS A 62 -16.51 -6.07 -1.64
C LYS A 62 -16.19 -6.43 -3.09
N MET A 63 -15.11 -5.87 -3.64
CA MET A 63 -14.62 -6.18 -4.99
C MET A 63 -13.73 -7.42 -5.03
N LEU A 64 -13.33 -7.95 -3.88
CA LEU A 64 -12.54 -9.18 -3.79
C LEU A 64 -13.46 -10.40 -3.81
N PRO A 65 -12.99 -11.56 -4.30
CA PRO A 65 -13.66 -12.83 -4.06
C PRO A 65 -13.95 -13.07 -2.57
N GLU A 66 -15.13 -13.60 -2.23
CA GLU A 66 -15.59 -13.75 -0.84
C GLU A 66 -14.61 -14.50 0.07
N LYS A 67 -13.91 -15.50 -0.47
CA LYS A 67 -12.88 -16.27 0.26
C LYS A 67 -11.74 -15.41 0.84
N TYR A 68 -11.54 -14.19 0.35
CA TYR A 68 -10.51 -13.27 0.82
C TYR A 68 -11.06 -12.16 1.73
N HIS A 69 -12.37 -12.06 1.92
CA HIS A 69 -12.98 -10.97 2.69
C HIS A 69 -12.54 -10.96 4.15
N THR A 70 -12.46 -12.13 4.78
CA THR A 70 -12.09 -12.24 6.21
C THR A 70 -10.66 -11.77 6.44
N GLU A 71 -9.69 -12.32 5.70
CA GLU A 71 -8.28 -11.92 5.81
C GLU A 71 -8.12 -10.43 5.47
N ALA A 72 -8.77 -9.94 4.40
CA ALA A 72 -8.67 -8.54 4.02
C ALA A 72 -9.16 -7.60 5.13
N LYS A 73 -10.30 -7.91 5.76
CA LYS A 73 -10.85 -7.10 6.88
C LYS A 73 -9.97 -7.15 8.12
N GLU A 74 -9.41 -8.32 8.44
CA GLU A 74 -8.49 -8.48 9.57
C GLU A 74 -7.22 -7.64 9.38
N VAL A 75 -6.59 -7.73 8.21
CA VAL A 75 -5.38 -6.96 7.88
C VAL A 75 -5.66 -5.45 7.89
N ILE A 76 -6.80 -5.03 7.33
CA ILE A 76 -7.24 -3.63 7.39
C ILE A 76 -7.35 -3.15 8.85
N SER A 77 -7.91 -3.96 9.74
CA SER A 77 -8.04 -3.64 11.15
C SER A 77 -6.69 -3.54 11.87
N ILE A 78 -5.77 -4.47 11.58
CA ILE A 78 -4.40 -4.47 12.12
C ILE A 78 -3.64 -3.22 11.67
N CYS A 79 -3.77 -2.86 10.39
CA CYS A 79 -2.99 -1.78 9.78
C CYS A 79 -3.61 -0.39 9.89
N LYS A 80 -4.74 -0.23 10.59
CA LYS A 80 -5.48 1.04 10.61
C LYS A 80 -4.67 2.24 11.09
N ASP A 81 -3.76 2.01 12.05
CA ASP A 81 -2.89 3.01 12.65
C ASP A 81 -1.42 2.84 12.21
N SER A 82 -1.16 2.16 11.09
CA SER A 82 0.20 1.85 10.62
C SER A 82 1.01 3.08 10.20
N ALA A 83 0.35 4.11 9.68
CA ALA A 83 0.97 5.39 9.35
C ALA A 83 1.39 6.13 10.64
N LYS A 84 2.68 6.38 10.78
CA LYS A 84 3.32 7.13 11.88
C LYS A 84 3.91 8.45 11.41
N SER A 85 4.46 8.48 10.21
CA SER A 85 5.14 9.65 9.63
C SER A 85 4.17 10.54 8.85
N LEU A 86 3.25 11.22 9.54
CA LEU A 86 2.15 11.97 8.91
C LEU A 86 2.58 13.30 8.26
N ASP A 87 3.79 13.76 8.50
CA ASP A 87 4.41 14.93 7.85
C ASP A 87 4.91 14.60 6.42
N ASP A 88 5.09 13.33 6.11
CA ASP A 88 5.52 12.86 4.80
C ASP A 88 4.58 11.79 4.21
N LYS A 89 3.81 12.20 3.21
CA LYS A 89 2.83 11.34 2.53
C LYS A 89 3.42 10.06 1.93
N CYS A 90 4.67 10.08 1.46
CA CYS A 90 5.29 8.94 0.80
C CYS A 90 5.89 7.97 1.83
N VAL A 91 6.46 8.49 2.92
CA VAL A 91 6.89 7.65 4.04
C VAL A 91 5.68 6.98 4.69
N SER A 92 4.64 7.75 4.98
CA SER A 92 3.38 7.22 5.50
C SER A 92 2.76 6.13 4.59
N ALA A 93 2.78 6.32 3.27
CA ALA A 93 2.32 5.30 2.34
C ALA A 93 3.15 4.01 2.38
N THR A 94 4.45 4.15 2.65
CA THR A 94 5.37 3.02 2.80
C THR A 94 5.06 2.24 4.07
N GLU A 95 4.82 2.92 5.19
CA GLU A 95 4.42 2.30 6.46
C GLU A 95 3.11 1.52 6.33
N ILE A 96 2.11 2.11 5.67
CA ILE A 96 0.84 1.44 5.37
C ILE A 96 1.10 0.19 4.53
N SER A 97 1.78 0.34 3.40
CA SER A 97 2.00 -0.76 2.45
C SER A 97 2.81 -1.90 3.06
N LYS A 98 3.83 -1.57 3.86
CA LYS A 98 4.63 -2.55 4.61
C LYS A 98 3.76 -3.33 5.59
N CYS A 99 2.90 -2.66 6.35
CA CYS A 99 1.98 -3.33 7.27
C CYS A 99 1.08 -4.35 6.55
N PHE A 100 0.52 -3.96 5.40
CA PHE A 100 -0.30 -4.85 4.58
C PHE A 100 0.50 -6.06 4.06
N PHE A 101 1.73 -5.85 3.61
CA PHE A 101 2.60 -6.92 3.15
C PHE A 101 2.96 -7.90 4.28
N ASP A 102 3.28 -7.37 5.46
CA ASP A 102 3.72 -8.17 6.60
C ASP A 102 2.58 -9.02 7.18
N ASN A 103 1.32 -8.57 7.06
CA ASN A 103 0.15 -9.20 7.67
C ASN A 103 -0.79 -9.92 6.68
N SER A 104 -0.60 -9.82 5.36
CA SER A 104 -1.44 -10.52 4.37
C SER A 104 -0.66 -11.52 3.52
N ASP A 105 -1.04 -12.79 3.64
CA ASP A 105 -0.55 -13.85 2.75
C ASP A 105 -1.02 -13.66 1.31
N GLN A 106 -2.24 -13.14 1.11
CA GLN A 106 -2.71 -12.85 -0.26
C GLN A 106 -1.87 -11.79 -0.93
N ILE A 107 -1.54 -10.70 -0.23
CA ILE A 107 -0.75 -9.63 -0.82
C ILE A 107 0.62 -10.17 -1.21
N ARG A 108 1.28 -10.94 -0.32
CA ARG A 108 2.56 -11.57 -0.62
C ARG A 108 2.48 -12.44 -1.88
N LYS A 109 1.44 -13.27 -2.02
CA LYS A 109 1.21 -14.14 -3.20
C LYS A 109 0.84 -13.37 -4.47
N PHE A 110 0.18 -12.22 -4.35
CA PHE A 110 -0.25 -11.41 -5.49
C PHE A 110 0.92 -10.62 -6.09
N VAL A 111 1.86 -10.18 -5.25
CA VAL A 111 2.99 -9.35 -5.68
C VAL A 111 4.23 -10.17 -6.04
N SER A 112 4.37 -11.39 -5.49
CA SER A 112 5.37 -12.40 -5.87
C SER A 112 5.16 -12.91 -7.29
#